data_AF-S8A531-F1
#
_entry.id   AF-S8A531-F1
#
_cell.length_a   1.000
_cell.length_b   1.000
_cell.length_c   1.000
_cell.angle_alpha   90.00
_cell.angle_beta   90.00
_cell.angle_gamma   90.00
#
_symmetry.space_group_name_H-M   'P 1'
#
loop_
_entity.id
_entity.type
_entity.pdbx_description
1 polymer ?
#
loop_
_entity_poly.entity_id
_entity_poly.type
_entity_poly.pdbx_seq_one_letter_code
_entity_poly.pdbx_strand_id
1 'polypeptide(L)'
;MSRTIAPDAKAMLDTRGLYDGPTIHSMNPLLLMEKIIRERIIDSMYWKEQAWGLNAATLLDRAVDLQYIGGQYANQKPTAFICLVLKMLQLNPEREILLEYLQDEDFKYLRALAAFYIRLAWPAAEVYKTLEPLMADYRKLRLRTQAGFKLTFVDEFIDDLLTKERVCDIALPRMPTRAQLEDMDELEPRESLVSDVEEDSDEEVGEEGEVGED
;
A
#
# COMPACT_ATOMS: atom_id res chain seq x y z
N MET A 1 7.06 -22.62 -17.78
CA MET A 1 6.95 -21.83 -16.54
C MET A 1 7.09 -22.77 -15.36
N SER A 2 8.24 -22.79 -14.70
CA SER A 2 8.47 -23.62 -13.51
C SER A 2 7.54 -23.14 -12.40
N ARG A 3 6.66 -24.01 -11.89
CA ARG A 3 5.89 -23.78 -10.66
C ARG A 3 6.84 -23.89 -9.47
N THR A 4 7.72 -22.92 -9.31
CA THR A 4 8.57 -22.86 -8.12
C THR A 4 7.72 -22.23 -7.02
N ILE A 5 7.27 -23.06 -6.07
CA ILE A 5 6.63 -22.56 -4.84
C ILE A 5 7.71 -21.78 -4.09
N ALA A 6 7.42 -20.53 -3.74
CA ALA A 6 8.36 -19.73 -2.97
C ALA A 6 8.73 -20.45 -1.66
N PRO A 7 10.01 -20.39 -1.22
CA PRO A 7 10.46 -21.07 -0.01
C PRO A 7 9.60 -20.65 1.18
N ASP A 8 9.30 -21.59 2.07
CA ASP A 8 8.46 -21.35 3.25
C ASP A 8 8.99 -20.16 4.06
N ALA A 9 8.10 -19.31 4.59
CA ALA A 9 8.51 -18.10 5.28
C ALA A 9 9.37 -18.39 6.52
N LYS A 10 9.18 -19.53 7.20
CA LYS A 10 10.04 -19.94 8.31
C LYS A 10 11.43 -20.30 7.82
N ALA A 11 11.55 -20.94 6.66
CA ALA A 11 12.85 -21.25 6.06
C ALA A 11 13.59 -19.97 5.66
N MET A 12 12.89 -18.98 5.09
CA MET A 12 13.48 -17.68 4.77
C MET A 12 13.93 -16.89 6.00
N LEU A 13 13.33 -17.14 7.17
CA LEU A 13 13.68 -16.48 8.43
C LEU A 13 14.71 -17.27 9.26
N ASP A 14 15.07 -18.50 8.85
CA ASP A 14 16.02 -19.31 9.60
C ASP A 14 17.45 -18.75 9.44
N THR A 15 17.92 -18.07 10.48
CA THR A 15 19.25 -17.43 10.55
C THR A 15 20.41 -18.44 10.63
N ARG A 16 20.12 -19.75 10.55
CA ARG A 16 21.13 -20.81 10.57
C ARG A 16 21.85 -20.98 9.22
N GLY A 17 21.36 -20.33 8.17
CA GLY A 17 22.06 -20.12 6.89
C GLY A 17 22.04 -18.64 6.53
N LEU A 18 23.04 -18.15 5.78
CA LEU A 18 22.95 -16.82 5.19
C LEU A 18 21.76 -16.82 4.22
N TYR A 19 20.88 -15.83 4.34
CA TYR A 19 19.82 -15.60 3.37
C TYR A 19 20.43 -15.35 1.98
N ASP A 20 20.09 -16.18 1.01
CA ASP A 20 20.61 -16.15 -0.37
C ASP A 20 19.56 -15.70 -1.41
N GLY A 21 18.39 -15.27 -0.93
CA GLY A 21 17.30 -14.78 -1.77
C GLY A 21 17.42 -13.31 -2.17
N PRO A 22 16.45 -12.81 -2.97
CA PRO A 22 16.41 -11.41 -3.38
C PRO A 22 16.25 -10.48 -2.16
N THR A 23 17.02 -9.40 -2.14
CA THR A 23 16.98 -8.44 -1.03
C THR A 23 16.19 -7.19 -1.42
N ILE A 24 15.58 -6.56 -0.42
CA ILE A 24 14.95 -5.25 -0.52
C ILE A 24 15.63 -4.37 0.53
N HIS A 25 16.06 -3.16 0.16
CA HIS A 25 16.87 -2.29 1.03
C HIS A 25 18.08 -3.02 1.64
N SER A 26 18.72 -3.88 0.84
CA SER A 26 19.87 -4.72 1.23
C SER A 26 19.62 -5.66 2.42
N MET A 27 18.36 -5.97 2.71
CA MET A 27 17.97 -6.94 3.74
C MET A 27 16.97 -7.97 3.21
N ASN A 28 16.80 -9.06 3.96
CA ASN A 28 15.73 -10.01 3.70
C ASN A 28 14.37 -9.27 3.75
N PRO A 29 13.53 -9.35 2.69
CA PRO A 29 12.26 -8.61 2.60
C PRO A 29 11.32 -8.85 3.77
N LEU A 30 11.32 -10.06 4.35
CA LEU A 30 10.47 -10.36 5.50
C LEU A 30 10.88 -9.54 6.73
N LEU A 31 12.12 -9.05 6.82
CA LEU A 31 12.59 -8.22 7.93
C LEU A 31 12.04 -6.80 7.93
N LEU A 32 11.37 -6.37 6.85
CA LEU A 32 10.68 -5.07 6.78
C LEU A 32 9.46 -4.98 7.72
N MET A 33 8.99 -6.11 8.24
CA MET A 33 7.95 -6.18 9.26
C MET A 33 8.53 -6.62 10.60
N GLU A 34 8.06 -6.09 11.72
CA GLU A 34 8.63 -6.40 13.04
C GLU A 34 8.45 -7.88 13.43
N LYS A 35 9.46 -8.45 14.11
CA LYS A 35 9.51 -9.88 14.47
C LYS A 35 8.21 -10.40 15.11
N ILE A 36 7.70 -9.68 16.10
CA ILE A 36 6.49 -10.08 16.84
C ILE A 36 5.29 -10.19 15.89
N ILE A 37 5.16 -9.26 14.94
CA ILE A 37 4.06 -9.23 13.98
C ILE A 37 4.16 -10.41 13.02
N ARG A 38 5.36 -10.71 12.52
CA ARG A 38 5.60 -11.86 11.63
C ARG A 38 5.26 -13.17 12.31
N GLU A 39 5.68 -13.36 13.55
CA GLU A 39 5.36 -14.55 14.33
C GLU A 39 3.83 -14.70 14.49
N ARG A 40 3.12 -13.61 14.84
CA ARG A 40 1.65 -13.60 14.90
C ARG A 40 0.98 -13.93 13.57
N ILE A 41 1.50 -13.41 12.47
CA ILE A 41 1.02 -13.71 11.12
C ILE A 41 1.20 -15.19 10.80
N ILE A 42 2.43 -15.71 10.91
CA ILE A 42 2.78 -17.08 10.57
C ILE A 42 1.97 -18.09 11.42
N ASP A 43 1.67 -17.75 12.67
CA ASP A 43 0.88 -18.61 13.55
C ASP A 43 -0.63 -18.47 13.38
N SER A 44 -1.09 -17.45 12.66
CA SER A 44 -2.53 -17.21 12.44
C SER A 44 -3.20 -18.29 11.59
N MET A 45 -4.49 -18.50 11.85
CA MET A 45 -5.34 -19.41 11.06
C MET A 45 -5.38 -18.99 9.58
N TYR A 46 -5.52 -17.69 9.30
CA TYR A 46 -5.52 -17.18 7.93
C TYR A 46 -4.22 -17.53 7.19
N TRP A 47 -3.07 -17.39 7.83
CA TRP A 47 -1.81 -17.76 7.17
C TRP A 47 -1.72 -19.24 6.85
N LYS A 48 -2.11 -20.10 7.80
CA LYS A 48 -2.02 -21.56 7.66
C LYS A 48 -3.02 -22.15 6.66
N GLU A 49 -4.17 -21.52 6.50
CA GLU A 49 -5.26 -22.04 5.66
C GLU A 49 -5.40 -21.31 4.32
N GLN A 50 -5.23 -19.99 4.32
CA GLN A 50 -5.53 -19.13 3.16
C GLN A 50 -4.27 -18.59 2.49
N ALA A 51 -3.17 -18.42 3.24
CA ALA A 51 -1.91 -17.93 2.70
C ALA A 51 -0.88 -19.03 2.40
N TRP A 52 -1.20 -20.28 2.74
CA TRP A 52 -0.31 -21.41 2.51
C TRP A 52 -0.26 -21.77 1.02
N GLY A 53 0.95 -21.89 0.46
CA GLY A 53 1.14 -22.25 -0.95
C GLY A 53 0.70 -21.20 -1.97
N LEU A 54 0.33 -19.98 -1.54
CA LEU A 54 0.01 -18.90 -2.48
C LEU A 54 1.20 -18.58 -3.38
N ASN A 55 0.89 -18.33 -4.65
CA ASN A 55 1.82 -17.80 -5.65
C ASN A 55 1.24 -16.50 -6.22
N ALA A 56 1.94 -15.86 -7.16
CA ALA A 56 1.51 -14.58 -7.73
C ALA A 56 0.07 -14.61 -8.28
N ALA A 57 -0.33 -15.68 -8.96
CA ALA A 57 -1.66 -15.82 -9.55
C ALA A 57 -2.75 -16.02 -8.47
N THR A 58 -2.52 -16.91 -7.50
CA THR A 58 -3.52 -17.21 -6.46
C THR A 58 -3.57 -16.16 -5.35
N LEU A 59 -2.57 -15.29 -5.26
CA LEU A 59 -2.58 -14.16 -4.33
C LEU A 59 -3.67 -13.15 -4.69
N LEU A 60 -3.88 -12.90 -5.98
CA LEU A 60 -4.93 -11.99 -6.46
C LEU A 60 -6.31 -12.43 -5.97
N ASP A 61 -6.63 -13.72 -6.08
CA ASP A 61 -7.90 -14.30 -5.59
C ASP A 61 -8.15 -14.01 -4.11
N ARG A 62 -7.09 -13.96 -3.29
CA ARG A 62 -7.22 -13.62 -1.85
C ARG A 62 -7.28 -12.13 -1.61
N ALA A 63 -6.62 -11.32 -2.44
CA ALA A 63 -6.57 -9.88 -2.32
C ALA A 63 -7.91 -9.23 -2.68
N VAL A 64 -8.61 -9.75 -3.70
CA VAL A 64 -9.96 -9.26 -4.09
C VAL A 64 -11.02 -9.52 -3.01
N ASP A 65 -10.85 -10.57 -2.21
CA ASP A 65 -11.75 -10.92 -1.10
C ASP A 65 -11.59 -10.03 0.14
N LEU A 66 -10.57 -9.15 0.17
CA LEU A 66 -10.34 -8.25 1.31
C LEU A 66 -11.53 -7.31 1.51
N GLN A 67 -11.89 -7.12 2.79
CA GLN A 67 -13.04 -6.31 3.20
C GLN A 67 -12.64 -5.09 4.05
N TYR A 68 -11.35 -4.98 4.38
CA TYR A 68 -10.79 -3.92 5.22
C TYR A 68 -9.26 -3.95 5.20
N ILE A 69 -8.66 -2.80 5.46
CA ILE A 69 -7.23 -2.63 5.75
C ILE A 69 -6.99 -2.64 7.26
N GLY A 70 -5.74 -2.81 7.69
CA GLY A 70 -5.35 -2.71 9.11
C GLY A 70 -4.20 -3.65 9.47
N GLY A 71 -3.60 -3.45 10.64
CA GLY A 71 -2.51 -4.29 11.16
C GLY A 71 -3.01 -5.46 11.99
N GLN A 72 -3.16 -5.23 13.28
CA GLN A 72 -3.64 -6.19 14.27
C GLN A 72 -4.86 -5.65 15.03
N TYR A 73 -5.66 -6.55 15.58
CA TYR A 73 -6.81 -6.19 16.40
C TYR A 73 -7.07 -7.20 17.52
N ALA A 74 -7.88 -6.78 18.50
CA ALA A 74 -8.19 -7.58 19.68
C ALA A 74 -6.90 -8.10 20.35
N ASN A 75 -6.80 -9.40 20.61
CA ASN A 75 -5.60 -9.99 21.21
C ASN A 75 -4.48 -10.20 20.17
N GLN A 76 -3.98 -9.10 19.57
CA GLN A 76 -2.89 -9.10 18.57
C GLN A 76 -3.16 -10.03 17.36
N LYS A 77 -4.44 -10.19 16.99
CA LYS A 77 -4.81 -11.00 15.84
C LYS A 77 -4.49 -10.21 14.56
N PRO A 78 -3.65 -10.74 13.65
CA PRO A 78 -3.36 -10.06 12.39
C PRO A 78 -4.60 -10.04 11.49
N THR A 79 -4.77 -8.96 10.72
CA THR A 79 -5.76 -8.89 9.65
C THR A 79 -5.34 -9.75 8.45
N ALA A 80 -6.31 -10.11 7.59
CA ALA A 80 -5.98 -10.73 6.30
C ALA A 80 -5.10 -9.82 5.43
N PHE A 81 -5.35 -8.50 5.49
CA PHE A 81 -4.55 -7.48 4.80
C PHE A 81 -3.07 -7.61 5.13
N ILE A 82 -2.69 -7.59 6.42
CA ILE A 82 -1.28 -7.65 6.80
C ILE A 82 -0.65 -9.03 6.55
N CYS A 83 -1.44 -10.10 6.61
CA CYS A 83 -1.00 -11.43 6.19
C CYS A 83 -0.62 -11.46 4.71
N LEU A 84 -1.42 -10.83 3.84
CA LEU A 84 -1.14 -10.74 2.42
C LEU A 84 0.04 -9.81 2.11
N VAL A 85 0.24 -8.73 2.87
CA VAL A 85 1.46 -7.90 2.77
C VAL A 85 2.71 -8.75 3.02
N LEU A 86 2.74 -9.51 4.13
CA LEU A 86 3.87 -10.40 4.41
C LEU A 86 4.06 -11.45 3.31
N LYS A 87 2.96 -11.95 2.73
CA LYS A 87 3.02 -12.88 1.60
C LYS A 87 3.62 -12.22 0.35
N MET A 88 3.27 -10.97 0.04
CA MET A 88 3.86 -10.25 -1.08
C MET A 88 5.36 -10.00 -0.84
N LEU A 89 5.78 -9.68 0.38
CA LEU A 89 7.21 -9.60 0.73
C LEU A 89 7.93 -10.94 0.55
N GLN A 90 7.26 -12.06 0.86
CA GLN A 90 7.80 -13.40 0.63
C GLN A 90 7.93 -13.74 -0.86
N LEU A 91 6.92 -13.37 -1.66
CA LEU A 91 6.85 -13.69 -3.08
C LEU A 91 7.69 -12.75 -3.95
N ASN A 92 7.92 -11.51 -3.48
CA ASN A 92 8.60 -10.46 -4.20
C ASN A 92 8.11 -10.30 -5.66
N PRO A 93 6.81 -9.94 -5.85
CA PRO A 93 6.21 -9.88 -7.19
C PRO A 93 6.91 -8.86 -8.09
N GLU A 94 6.85 -9.11 -9.40
CA GLU A 94 7.37 -8.21 -10.42
C GLU A 94 6.64 -6.85 -10.38
N ARG A 95 7.33 -5.80 -10.81
CA ARG A 95 6.83 -4.41 -10.68
C ARG A 95 5.59 -4.19 -11.54
N GLU A 96 5.58 -4.80 -12.72
CA GLU A 96 4.49 -4.73 -13.70
C GLU A 96 3.17 -5.24 -13.09
N ILE A 97 3.23 -6.36 -12.36
CA ILE A 97 2.06 -6.93 -11.65
C ILE A 97 1.51 -5.94 -10.61
N LEU A 98 2.40 -5.25 -9.88
CA LEU A 98 1.98 -4.28 -8.87
C LEU A 98 1.35 -3.03 -9.49
N LEU A 99 1.87 -2.57 -10.64
CA LEU A 99 1.29 -1.46 -11.38
C LEU A 99 -0.09 -1.82 -11.93
N GLU A 100 -0.27 -3.06 -12.43
CA GLU A 100 -1.59 -3.57 -12.81
C GLU A 100 -2.57 -3.57 -11.63
N TYR A 101 -2.13 -4.02 -10.44
CA TYR A 101 -2.96 -4.00 -9.23
C TYR A 101 -3.35 -2.59 -8.78
N LEU A 102 -2.50 -1.59 -9.01
CA LEU A 102 -2.82 -0.20 -8.71
C LEU A 102 -3.84 0.37 -9.70
N GLN A 103 -3.74 0.02 -10.98
CA GLN A 103 -4.64 0.52 -12.02
C GLN A 103 -6.05 -0.07 -11.92
N ASP A 104 -6.23 -1.21 -11.24
CA ASP A 104 -7.55 -1.82 -11.05
C ASP A 104 -8.55 -0.88 -10.33
N GLU A 105 -9.66 -0.59 -10.99
CA GLU A 105 -10.71 0.34 -10.53
C GLU A 105 -11.84 -0.34 -9.75
N ASP A 106 -11.93 -1.67 -9.78
CA ASP A 106 -13.01 -2.42 -9.15
C ASP A 106 -12.63 -2.80 -7.70
N PHE A 107 -11.36 -3.14 -7.47
CA PHE A 107 -10.89 -3.71 -6.22
C PHE A 107 -10.05 -2.71 -5.41
N LYS A 108 -10.71 -1.75 -4.74
CA LYS A 108 -10.05 -0.75 -3.88
C LYS A 108 -9.11 -1.31 -2.79
N TYR A 109 -9.38 -2.52 -2.27
CA TYR A 109 -8.51 -3.16 -1.29
C TYR A 109 -7.28 -3.82 -1.92
N LEU A 110 -7.37 -4.26 -3.18
CA LEU A 110 -6.21 -4.69 -3.97
C LEU A 110 -5.28 -3.50 -4.23
N ARG A 111 -5.84 -2.37 -4.65
CA ARG A 111 -5.10 -1.10 -4.83
C ARG A 111 -4.39 -0.69 -3.53
N ALA A 112 -5.11 -0.68 -2.40
CA ALA A 112 -4.52 -0.37 -1.10
C ALA A 112 -3.41 -1.36 -0.68
N LEU A 113 -3.58 -2.65 -1.00
CA LEU A 113 -2.57 -3.68 -0.72
C LEU A 113 -1.29 -3.46 -1.54
N ALA A 114 -1.43 -3.19 -2.84
CA ALA A 114 -0.31 -2.90 -3.73
C ALA A 114 0.42 -1.60 -3.32
N ALA A 115 -0.33 -0.54 -3.00
CA ALA A 115 0.23 0.73 -2.50
C ALA A 115 1.06 0.53 -1.23
N PHE A 116 0.55 -0.27 -0.28
CA PHE A 116 1.26 -0.58 0.96
C PHE A 116 2.56 -1.35 0.70
N TYR A 117 2.53 -2.33 -0.20
CA TYR A 117 3.73 -3.08 -0.58
C TYR A 117 4.77 -2.17 -1.25
N ILE A 118 4.36 -1.33 -2.21
CA ILE A 118 5.22 -0.37 -2.91
C ILE A 118 5.91 0.55 -1.89
N ARG A 119 5.16 1.10 -0.93
CA ARG A 119 5.70 1.95 0.13
C ARG A 119 6.79 1.26 0.96
N LEU A 120 6.68 -0.05 1.19
CA LEU A 120 7.69 -0.81 1.93
C LEU A 120 8.91 -1.14 1.06
N ALA A 121 8.70 -1.46 -0.22
CA ALA A 121 9.70 -2.14 -1.02
C ALA A 121 10.47 -1.24 -2.00
N TRP A 122 9.87 -0.15 -2.48
CA TRP A 122 10.43 0.62 -3.58
C TRP A 122 11.32 1.78 -3.10
N PRO A 123 12.21 2.32 -3.96
CA PRO A 123 12.97 3.54 -3.68
C PRO A 123 12.06 4.76 -3.50
N ALA A 124 12.50 5.72 -2.70
CA ALA A 124 11.69 6.87 -2.28
C ALA A 124 11.10 7.68 -3.45
N ALA A 125 11.92 8.02 -4.46
CA ALA A 125 11.45 8.78 -5.62
C ALA A 125 10.34 8.03 -6.40
N GLU A 126 10.48 6.72 -6.55
CA GLU A 126 9.46 5.89 -7.22
C GLU A 126 8.18 5.78 -6.39
N VAL A 127 8.30 5.66 -5.06
CA VAL A 127 7.14 5.66 -4.17
C VAL A 127 6.29 6.92 -4.36
N TYR A 128 6.91 8.10 -4.39
CA TYR A 128 6.18 9.35 -4.65
C TYR A 128 5.53 9.35 -6.05
N LYS A 129 6.30 9.09 -7.12
CA LYS A 129 5.79 9.07 -8.49
C LYS A 129 4.61 8.12 -8.68
N THR A 130 4.63 6.97 -8.01
CA THR A 130 3.60 5.93 -8.15
C THR A 130 2.39 6.14 -7.25
N LEU A 131 2.59 6.59 -6.00
CA LEU A 131 1.49 6.68 -5.04
C LEU A 131 0.76 8.01 -5.09
N GLU A 132 1.42 9.12 -5.45
CA GLU A 132 0.78 10.44 -5.43
C GLU A 132 -0.46 10.57 -6.33
N PRO A 133 -0.50 10.00 -7.55
CA PRO A 133 -1.71 10.03 -8.38
C PRO A 133 -2.92 9.39 -7.70
N LEU A 134 -2.70 8.47 -6.76
CA LEU A 134 -3.78 7.79 -6.03
C LEU A 134 -4.44 8.69 -4.98
N MET A 135 -3.91 9.90 -4.71
CA MET A 135 -4.61 10.90 -3.91
C MET A 135 -5.87 11.45 -4.59
N ALA A 136 -6.08 11.19 -5.88
CA ALA A 136 -7.34 11.48 -6.57
C ALA A 136 -8.44 10.45 -6.26
N ASP A 137 -8.13 9.35 -5.56
CA ASP A 137 -9.07 8.28 -5.27
C ASP A 137 -9.78 8.50 -3.93
N TYR A 138 -11.03 8.97 -3.98
CA TYR A 138 -11.84 9.25 -2.79
C TYR A 138 -12.75 8.07 -2.38
N ARG A 139 -12.44 6.84 -2.79
CA ARG A 139 -13.26 5.67 -2.44
C ARG A 139 -13.12 5.35 -0.94
N LYS A 140 -14.24 5.01 -0.31
CA LYS A 140 -14.30 4.64 1.12
C LYS A 140 -13.58 3.32 1.39
N LEU A 141 -12.66 3.32 2.36
CA LEU A 141 -12.02 2.13 2.92
C LEU A 141 -12.48 1.88 4.35
N ARG A 142 -12.61 0.61 4.71
CA ARG A 142 -12.81 0.21 6.10
C ARG A 142 -11.46 -0.08 6.75
N LEU A 143 -11.10 0.66 7.81
CA LEU A 143 -9.90 0.44 8.59
C LEU A 143 -10.22 -0.34 9.87
N ARG A 144 -9.57 -1.48 10.06
CA ARG A 144 -9.62 -2.24 11.31
C ARG A 144 -8.52 -1.75 12.25
N THR A 145 -8.95 -1.20 13.38
CA THR A 145 -8.08 -0.78 14.49
C THR A 145 -8.28 -1.73 15.69
N GLN A 146 -7.49 -1.52 16.74
CA GLN A 146 -7.70 -2.19 18.02
C GLN A 146 -9.08 -1.91 18.62
N ALA A 147 -9.60 -0.69 18.45
CA ALA A 147 -10.88 -0.25 19.01
C ALA A 147 -12.10 -0.69 18.19
N GLY A 148 -11.93 -1.15 16.95
CA GLY A 148 -13.02 -1.51 16.06
C GLY A 148 -12.80 -1.09 14.62
N PHE A 149 -13.87 -0.90 13.87
CA PHE A 149 -13.81 -0.40 12.49
C PHE A 149 -13.97 1.11 12.45
N LYS A 150 -13.12 1.76 11.67
CA LYS A 150 -13.18 3.18 11.33
C LYS A 150 -13.36 3.32 9.82
N LEU A 151 -14.13 4.32 9.39
CA LEU A 151 -14.18 4.75 7.99
C LEU A 151 -12.96 5.62 7.68
N THR A 152 -12.28 5.33 6.59
CA THR A 152 -11.22 6.16 6.00
C THR A 152 -11.40 6.14 4.48
N PHE A 153 -10.49 6.74 3.74
CA PHE A 153 -10.56 6.86 2.29
C PHE A 153 -9.22 6.45 1.66
N VAL A 154 -9.19 6.21 0.35
CA VAL A 154 -7.97 5.76 -0.33
C VAL A 154 -6.92 6.89 -0.29
N ASP A 155 -7.27 8.10 -0.69
CA ASP A 155 -6.45 9.31 -0.56
C ASP A 155 -5.86 9.51 0.85
N GLU A 156 -6.68 9.42 1.90
CA GLU A 156 -6.20 9.50 3.29
C GLU A 156 -5.19 8.38 3.62
N PHE A 157 -5.43 7.17 3.13
CA PHE A 157 -4.53 6.05 3.35
C PHE A 157 -3.21 6.22 2.59
N ILE A 158 -3.24 6.79 1.39
CA ILE A 158 -2.04 7.10 0.60
C ILE A 158 -1.23 8.21 1.27
N ASP A 159 -1.88 9.28 1.73
CA ASP A 159 -1.22 10.34 2.50
C ASP A 159 -0.55 9.77 3.76
N ASP A 160 -1.25 8.90 4.50
CA ASP A 160 -0.72 8.19 5.65
C ASP A 160 0.55 7.39 5.30
N LEU A 161 0.60 6.74 4.13
CA LEU A 161 1.79 6.01 3.68
C LEU A 161 2.97 6.93 3.36
N LEU A 162 2.72 8.13 2.82
CA LEU A 162 3.75 9.07 2.43
C LEU A 162 4.29 9.90 3.60
N THR A 163 3.47 10.16 4.61
CA THR A 163 3.79 11.13 5.68
C THR A 163 4.05 10.50 7.05
N LYS A 164 3.44 9.35 7.37
CA LYS A 164 3.56 8.75 8.70
C LYS A 164 4.74 7.79 8.82
N GLU A 165 5.23 7.63 10.04
CA GLU A 165 6.29 6.66 10.35
C GLU A 165 5.75 5.23 10.52
N ARG A 166 4.45 5.10 10.81
CA ARG A 166 3.80 3.81 11.10
C ARG A 166 2.38 3.79 10.55
N VAL A 167 2.07 2.75 9.77
CA VAL A 167 0.74 2.50 9.21
C VAL A 167 0.42 1.01 9.35
N CYS A 168 -0.83 0.66 9.68
CA CYS A 168 -1.26 -0.73 9.88
C CYS A 168 -0.33 -1.53 10.82
N ASP A 169 0.10 -0.89 11.92
CA ASP A 169 1.03 -1.43 12.92
C ASP A 169 2.45 -1.76 12.41
N ILE A 170 2.81 -1.38 11.19
CA ILE A 170 4.16 -1.58 10.62
C ILE A 170 4.93 -0.27 10.61
N ALA A 171 6.16 -0.28 11.12
CA ALA A 171 7.10 0.81 10.92
C ALA A 171 7.52 0.89 9.45
N LEU A 172 7.26 2.01 8.80
CA LEU A 172 7.62 2.20 7.40
C LEU A 172 9.13 2.53 7.29
N PRO A 173 9.83 2.02 6.25
CA PRO A 173 11.20 2.43 5.97
C PRO A 173 11.30 3.95 5.85
N ARG A 174 12.33 4.53 6.47
CA ARG A 174 12.62 5.96 6.38
C ARG A 174 12.93 6.31 4.93
N MET A 175 12.32 7.38 4.45
CA MET A 175 12.57 7.95 3.13
C MET A 175 12.86 9.44 3.28
N PRO A 176 13.70 10.04 2.41
CA PRO A 176 13.84 11.49 2.35
C PRO A 176 12.49 12.14 2.14
N THR A 177 12.34 13.36 2.67
CA THR A 177 11.15 14.17 2.42
C THR A 177 11.07 14.53 0.94
N ARG A 178 9.87 14.79 0.44
CA ARG A 178 9.67 15.21 -0.95
C ARG A 178 10.54 16.41 -1.33
N ALA A 179 10.58 17.45 -0.48
CA ALA A 179 11.40 18.65 -0.71
C ALA A 179 12.89 18.31 -0.89
N GLN A 180 13.42 17.36 -0.10
CA GLN A 180 14.81 16.92 -0.25
C GLN A 180 15.05 16.21 -1.60
N LEU A 181 14.07 15.47 -2.11
CA LEU A 181 14.18 14.79 -3.41
C LEU A 181 14.04 15.77 -4.57
N GLU A 182 13.24 16.82 -4.42
CA GLU A 182 13.16 17.95 -5.36
C GLU A 182 14.48 18.72 -5.40
N ASP A 183 15.07 19.04 -4.23
CA ASP A 183 16.38 19.70 -4.12
C ASP A 183 17.53 18.87 -4.74
N MET A 184 17.35 17.55 -4.81
CA MET A 184 18.31 16.59 -5.41
C MET A 184 18.02 16.30 -6.89
N ASP A 185 17.04 16.96 -7.51
CA ASP A 185 16.56 16.72 -8.88
C ASP A 185 16.11 15.27 -9.14
N GLU A 186 15.73 14.51 -8.10
CA GLU A 186 15.17 13.16 -8.23
C GLU A 186 13.64 13.19 -8.48
N LEU A 187 12.99 14.26 -8.04
CA LEU A 187 11.58 14.55 -8.24
C LEU A 187 11.38 15.93 -8.85
N GLU A 188 10.40 16.02 -9.74
CA GLU A 188 9.89 17.31 -10.20
C GLU A 188 8.96 17.92 -9.13
N PRO A 189 8.83 19.26 -9.10
CA PRO A 189 7.85 19.92 -8.26
C PRO A 189 6.47 19.32 -8.45
N ARG A 190 5.74 19.12 -7.34
CA ARG A 190 4.41 18.52 -7.40
C ARG A 190 3.43 19.42 -8.16
N GLU A 191 2.80 18.87 -9.19
CA GLU A 191 1.58 19.43 -9.76
C GLU A 191 0.41 19.05 -8.85
N SER A 192 -0.23 20.05 -8.23
CA SER A 192 -1.39 19.83 -7.37
C SER A 192 -2.65 19.76 -8.23
N LEU A 193 -3.41 18.67 -8.14
CA LEU A 193 -4.70 18.51 -8.85
C LEU A 193 -5.72 19.63 -8.62
N VAL A 194 -5.52 20.47 -7.60
CA VAL A 194 -6.40 21.61 -7.27
C VAL A 194 -6.23 22.76 -8.26
N SER A 195 -5.07 22.93 -8.88
CA SER A 195 -4.86 24.03 -9.85
C SER A 195 -5.77 23.92 -11.06
N ASP A 196 -6.10 22.70 -11.48
CA ASP A 196 -6.96 22.46 -12.65
C ASP A 196 -8.44 22.71 -12.34
N VAL A 197 -8.85 22.67 -11.07
CA VAL A 197 -10.25 22.87 -10.65
C VAL A 197 -10.58 24.35 -10.48
N GLU A 198 -9.59 25.19 -10.16
CA GLU A 198 -9.80 26.64 -10.06
C GLU A 198 -10.00 27.28 -11.45
N GLU A 199 -9.31 26.81 -12.49
CA GLU A 199 -9.49 27.32 -13.87
C GLU A 199 -10.89 27.03 -14.46
N ASP A 200 -11.51 25.89 -14.13
CA ASP A 200 -12.86 25.54 -14.61
C ASP A 200 -14.00 26.25 -13.84
N SER A 201 -13.70 26.88 -12.70
CA SER A 201 -14.72 27.50 -11.83
C SER A 201 -15.02 28.97 -12.14
N ASP A 202 -14.19 29.61 -12.98
CA ASP A 202 -14.31 31.03 -13.34
C ASP A 202 -15.16 31.29 -14.60
N GLU A 203 -15.69 30.25 -15.28
CA GLU A 203 -16.45 30.40 -16.54
C GLU A 203 -18.00 30.44 -16.40
N GLU A 204 -18.60 30.23 -15.22
CA GLU A 204 -20.08 30.21 -15.04
C GLU A 204 -20.67 31.37 -14.21
N VAL A 205 -20.17 32.60 -14.34
CA VAL A 205 -20.87 33.80 -13.82
C VAL A 205 -20.94 34.90 -14.89
N GLY A 206 -21.70 34.65 -15.96
CA GLY A 206 -22.18 35.66 -16.90
C GLY A 206 -23.64 36.02 -16.62
N GLU A 207 -23.86 37.15 -15.96
CA GLU A 207 -25.14 37.69 -15.51
C GLU A 207 -26.22 37.80 -16.62
N GLU A 208 -27.37 37.12 -16.43
CA GLU A 208 -28.66 37.55 -16.96
C GLU A 208 -29.34 38.49 -15.96
N GLY A 209 -29.67 39.73 -16.37
CA GLY A 209 -30.58 40.58 -15.60
C GLY A 209 -30.49 42.09 -15.83
N GLU A 210 -30.71 42.59 -17.05
CA GLU A 210 -31.11 44.00 -17.22
C GLU A 210 -32.56 44.17 -16.72
N VAL A 211 -32.69 44.76 -15.53
CA VAL A 211 -33.94 45.25 -14.96
C VAL A 211 -34.30 46.56 -15.65
N GLY A 212 -35.47 46.63 -16.28
CA GLY A 212 -36.01 47.86 -16.85
C GLY A 212 -36.38 48.88 -15.78
N GLU A 213 -36.05 50.14 -16.04
CA GLU A 213 -36.63 51.32 -15.38
C GLU A 213 -37.24 52.25 -16.45
N ASP A 214 -38.43 52.76 -16.09
CA ASP A 214 -39.34 53.75 -16.71
C ASP A 214 -40.20 53.39 -17.94
#